data_AF-A0A6P6V4E9-F1
#
_entry.id   AF-A0A6P6V4E9-F1
#
_cell.length_a   1.000
_cell.length_b   1.000
_cell.length_c   1.000
_cell.angle_alpha   90.00
_cell.angle_beta   90.00
_cell.angle_gamma   90.00
#
_symmetry.space_group_name_H-M   'P 1'
#
loop_
_entity.id
_entity.type
_entity.pdbx_description
1 polymer ?
#
loop_
_entity_poly.entity_id
_entity_poly.type
_entity_poly.pdbx_seq_one_letter_code
_entity_poly.pdbx_strand_id
1 'polypeptide(L)'
;MEAKLPDARPLINVCDRFGFVPDLTHYLYTNNMLRYIEGYVQKVNPGNAPLVVGQLLDDECPEDFIKGLILSVRSLLPVEPLVDECEKRNRLRLLTQFLEHLVSEGSQDVYVHNALGKIIIDSNNNPEHFLTTNPYYDSRVVGKYCEKRDPTLAVVAYRRGQCDDELINVTNKNSLFKLQARLQEWFQ
;
A
#
# COMPACT_ATOMS: atom_id res chain seq x y z
N MET A 1 2.06 -39.79 5.48
CA MET A 1 2.64 -39.32 6.75
C MET A 1 3.46 -38.09 6.42
N GLU A 2 2.90 -36.89 6.57
CA GLU A 2 3.71 -35.67 6.49
C GLU A 2 4.56 -35.59 7.75
N ALA A 3 5.87 -35.74 7.59
CA ALA A 3 6.81 -35.59 8.68
C ALA A 3 6.76 -34.13 9.15
N LYS A 4 6.22 -33.89 10.35
CA LYS A 4 6.37 -32.58 11.02
C LYS A 4 7.86 -32.35 11.26
N LEU A 5 8.44 -31.40 10.54
CA LEU A 5 9.84 -31.00 10.73
C LEU A 5 10.02 -30.48 12.16
N PRO A 6 10.97 -31.03 12.95
CA PRO A 6 11.25 -30.55 14.31
C PRO A 6 11.92 -29.18 14.33
N ASP A 7 12.60 -28.78 13.24
CA ASP A 7 13.17 -27.45 13.03
C ASP A 7 12.97 -27.02 11.57
N ALA A 8 12.24 -25.93 11.35
CA ALA A 8 11.95 -25.41 10.02
C ALA A 8 13.08 -24.51 9.46
N ARG A 9 14.11 -24.17 10.25
CA ARG A 9 15.21 -23.28 9.83
C ARG A 9 15.95 -23.73 8.57
N PRO A 10 16.28 -25.02 8.37
CA PRO A 10 16.94 -25.46 7.15
C PRO A 10 16.08 -25.23 5.91
N LEU A 11 14.77 -25.48 6.02
CA LEU A 11 13.81 -25.24 4.95
C LEU A 11 13.72 -23.74 4.62
N ILE A 12 13.62 -22.89 5.65
CA ILE A 12 13.60 -21.42 5.50
C ILE A 12 14.82 -20.94 4.71
N ASN A 13 16.01 -21.39 5.07
CA ASN A 13 17.25 -20.98 4.40
C ASN A 13 17.31 -21.42 2.93
N VAL A 14 16.79 -22.61 2.61
CA VAL A 14 16.71 -23.09 1.23
C VAL A 14 15.70 -22.26 0.45
N CYS A 15 14.49 -22.09 0.97
CA CYS A 15 13.43 -21.34 0.31
C CYS A 15 13.81 -19.86 0.08
N ASP A 16 14.45 -19.19 1.05
CA ASP A 16 14.97 -17.82 0.88
C ASP A 16 16.03 -17.76 -0.22
N ARG A 17 17.00 -18.68 -0.21
CA ARG A 17 18.09 -18.71 -1.20
C ARG A 17 17.59 -18.94 -2.63
N PHE A 18 16.53 -19.71 -2.80
CA PHE A 18 15.98 -20.06 -4.12
C PHE A 18 14.74 -19.25 -4.51
N GLY A 19 14.30 -18.29 -3.67
CA GLY A 19 13.16 -17.41 -3.97
C GLY A 19 11.78 -18.04 -3.78
N PHE A 20 11.67 -19.20 -3.12
CA PHE A 20 10.39 -19.87 -2.82
C PHE A 20 9.76 -19.38 -1.50
N VAL A 21 9.81 -18.06 -1.28
CA VAL A 21 9.30 -17.42 -0.05
C VAL A 21 7.78 -17.57 0.08
N PRO A 22 6.96 -17.40 -0.99
CA PRO A 22 5.52 -17.62 -0.91
C PRO A 22 5.18 -19.08 -0.53
N ASP A 23 5.75 -20.07 -1.21
CA ASP A 23 5.51 -21.49 -0.92
C ASP A 23 5.92 -21.87 0.51
N LEU A 24 7.04 -21.34 0.99
CA LEU A 24 7.48 -21.48 2.38
C LEU A 24 6.45 -20.91 3.35
N THR A 25 5.97 -19.70 3.07
CA THR A 25 5.02 -19.00 3.94
C THR A 25 3.71 -19.79 4.04
N HIS A 26 3.19 -20.26 2.91
CA HIS A 26 2.01 -21.13 2.87
C HIS A 26 2.23 -22.40 3.69
N TYR A 27 3.35 -23.10 3.47
CA TYR A 27 3.68 -24.31 4.23
C TYR A 27 3.73 -24.06 5.75
N LEU A 28 4.43 -22.99 6.18
CA LEU A 28 4.54 -22.64 7.59
C LEU A 28 3.17 -22.26 8.18
N TYR A 29 2.34 -21.57 7.43
CA TYR A 29 1.01 -21.17 7.86
C TYR A 29 0.08 -22.38 8.02
N THR A 30 -0.03 -23.25 7.00
CA THR A 30 -0.85 -24.48 7.06
C THR A 30 -0.45 -25.41 8.21
N ASN A 31 0.83 -25.40 8.59
CA ASN A 31 1.34 -26.19 9.71
C ASN A 31 1.26 -25.48 11.08
N ASN A 32 0.60 -24.32 11.18
CA ASN A 32 0.49 -23.50 12.38
C ASN A 32 1.87 -23.09 12.98
N MET A 33 2.85 -22.84 12.12
CA MET A 33 4.23 -22.48 12.48
C MET A 33 4.48 -20.97 12.43
N LEU A 34 3.52 -20.14 12.90
CA LEU A 34 3.57 -18.67 12.80
C LEU A 34 4.84 -18.04 13.38
N ARG A 35 5.38 -18.60 14.46
CA ARG A 35 6.64 -18.13 15.10
C ARG A 35 7.84 -18.17 14.16
N TYR A 36 7.85 -19.12 13.23
CA TYR A 36 8.92 -19.23 12.23
C TYR A 36 8.76 -18.18 11.12
N ILE A 37 7.52 -17.83 10.77
CA ILE A 37 7.22 -16.75 9.82
C ILE A 37 7.70 -15.40 10.40
N GLU A 38 7.34 -15.10 11.64
CA GLU A 38 7.85 -13.90 12.34
C GLU A 38 9.38 -13.90 12.44
N GLY A 39 9.96 -15.02 12.87
CA GLY A 39 11.41 -15.16 13.00
C GLY A 39 12.15 -14.98 11.67
N TYR A 40 11.58 -15.46 10.56
CA TYR A 40 12.13 -15.29 9.22
C TYR A 40 12.17 -13.81 8.83
N VAL A 41 11.02 -13.13 8.92
CA VAL A 41 10.89 -11.72 8.54
C VAL A 41 11.73 -10.81 9.44
N GLN A 42 11.85 -11.11 10.73
CA GLN A 42 12.62 -10.29 11.67
C GLN A 42 14.14 -10.52 11.64
N LYS A 43 14.59 -11.78 11.47
CA LYS A 43 15.99 -12.16 11.70
C LYS A 43 16.73 -12.63 10.47
N VAL A 44 16.03 -13.11 9.45
CA VAL A 44 16.65 -13.69 8.25
C VAL A 44 16.64 -12.67 7.13
N ASN A 45 15.46 -12.25 6.68
CA ASN A 45 15.34 -11.35 5.55
C ASN A 45 14.08 -10.46 5.64
N PRO A 46 14.19 -9.28 6.28
CA PRO A 46 13.10 -8.29 6.33
C PRO A 46 12.69 -7.76 4.96
N GLY A 47 13.59 -7.77 3.98
CA GLY A 47 13.29 -7.34 2.61
C GLY A 47 12.23 -8.19 1.93
N ASN A 48 12.08 -9.46 2.35
CA ASN A 48 11.07 -10.37 1.85
C ASN A 48 9.72 -10.27 2.58
N ALA A 49 9.58 -9.38 3.56
CA ALA A 49 8.33 -9.15 4.29
C ALA A 49 7.11 -8.90 3.37
N PRO A 50 7.20 -8.10 2.29
CA PRO A 50 6.07 -7.89 1.39
C PRO A 50 5.54 -9.17 0.75
N LEU A 51 6.43 -10.08 0.35
CA LEU A 51 6.06 -11.37 -0.25
C LEU A 51 5.38 -12.27 0.78
N VAL A 52 5.89 -12.28 2.01
CA VAL A 52 5.30 -13.04 3.12
C VAL A 52 3.90 -12.49 3.44
N VAL A 53 3.74 -11.16 3.53
CA VAL A 53 2.44 -10.53 3.76
C VAL A 53 1.48 -10.84 2.61
N GLY A 54 1.94 -10.76 1.36
CA GLY A 54 1.15 -11.13 0.19
C GLY A 54 0.62 -12.55 0.27
N GLN A 55 1.48 -13.53 0.57
CA GLN A 55 1.06 -14.92 0.72
C GLN A 55 0.11 -15.10 1.91
N LEU A 56 0.38 -14.49 3.07
CA LEU A 56 -0.50 -14.59 4.24
C LEU A 56 -1.90 -14.03 3.95
N LEU A 57 -2.01 -13.00 3.09
CA LEU A 57 -3.29 -12.48 2.63
C LEU A 57 -4.02 -13.47 1.71
N ASP A 58 -3.30 -14.19 0.86
CA ASP A 58 -3.86 -15.25 0.00
C ASP A 58 -4.36 -16.45 0.83
N ASP A 59 -3.67 -16.76 1.93
CA ASP A 59 -4.01 -17.86 2.84
C ASP A 59 -5.10 -17.48 3.87
N GLU A 60 -5.74 -16.33 3.71
CA GLU A 60 -6.79 -15.80 4.61
C GLU A 60 -6.33 -15.69 6.08
N CYS A 61 -5.06 -15.35 6.29
CA CYS A 61 -4.49 -15.17 7.62
C CYS A 61 -5.20 -14.02 8.38
N PRO A 62 -5.42 -14.15 9.71
CA PRO A 62 -6.03 -13.09 10.51
C PRO A 62 -5.28 -11.76 10.38
N GLU A 63 -6.02 -10.68 10.08
CA GLU A 63 -5.44 -9.36 9.85
C GLU A 63 -4.61 -8.85 11.04
N ASP A 64 -4.98 -9.22 12.27
CA ASP A 64 -4.26 -8.81 13.49
C ASP A 64 -2.83 -9.37 13.51
N PHE A 65 -2.63 -10.60 13.04
CA PHE A 65 -1.31 -11.19 12.94
C PHE A 65 -0.47 -10.47 11.87
N ILE A 66 -1.07 -10.20 10.71
CA ILE A 66 -0.41 -9.48 9.60
C ILE A 66 0.00 -8.06 10.06
N LYS A 67 -0.90 -7.33 10.73
CA LYS A 67 -0.61 -6.00 11.29
C LYS A 67 0.52 -6.07 12.31
N GLY A 68 0.50 -7.05 13.22
CA GLY A 68 1.57 -7.29 14.18
C GLY A 68 2.92 -7.55 13.51
N LEU A 69 2.93 -8.37 12.46
CA LEU A 69 4.12 -8.70 11.68
C LEU A 69 4.70 -7.44 11.02
N ILE A 70 3.86 -6.65 10.33
CA ILE A 70 4.28 -5.40 9.67
C ILE A 70 4.87 -4.42 10.67
N LEU A 71 4.21 -4.20 11.82
CA LEU A 71 4.70 -3.31 12.87
C LEU A 71 6.03 -3.80 13.46
N SER A 72 6.25 -5.11 13.52
CA SER A 72 7.49 -5.68 14.07
C SER A 72 8.72 -5.41 13.21
N VAL A 73 8.56 -5.22 11.89
CA VAL A 73 9.66 -4.94 10.94
C VAL A 73 9.55 -3.59 10.25
N ARG A 74 8.75 -2.68 10.83
CA ARG A 74 8.40 -1.37 10.25
C ARG A 74 9.58 -0.55 9.70
N SER A 75 10.75 -0.61 10.33
CA SER A 75 11.91 0.21 9.97
C SER A 75 12.72 -0.32 8.78
N LEU A 76 12.56 -1.60 8.45
CA LEU A 76 13.33 -2.29 7.40
C LEU A 76 12.46 -2.71 6.22
N LEU A 77 11.16 -2.40 6.29
CA LEU A 77 10.17 -2.90 5.35
C LEU A 77 10.09 -1.97 4.13
N PRO A 78 10.25 -2.48 2.91
CA PRO A 78 10.09 -1.67 1.71
C PRO A 78 8.61 -1.39 1.45
N VAL A 79 8.22 -0.12 1.51
CA VAL A 79 6.81 0.32 1.46
C VAL A 79 6.19 0.08 0.08
N GLU A 80 6.88 0.44 -1.00
CA GLU A 80 6.36 0.32 -2.36
C GLU A 80 5.95 -1.13 -2.70
N PRO A 81 6.80 -2.16 -2.53
CA PRO A 81 6.39 -3.55 -2.77
C PRO A 81 5.26 -4.03 -1.84
N LEU A 82 5.22 -3.56 -0.59
CA LEU A 82 4.15 -3.93 0.34
C LEU A 82 2.80 -3.39 -0.12
N VAL A 83 2.77 -2.12 -0.52
CA VAL A 83 1.58 -1.46 -1.03
C VAL A 83 1.10 -2.17 -2.28
N ASP A 84 1.99 -2.53 -3.21
CA ASP A 84 1.65 -3.27 -4.41
C ASP A 84 1.03 -4.65 -4.11
N GLU A 85 1.62 -5.42 -3.19
CA GLU A 85 1.09 -6.73 -2.79
C GLU A 85 -0.30 -6.61 -2.12
N CYS A 86 -0.52 -5.57 -1.31
CA CYS A 86 -1.82 -5.30 -0.71
C CYS A 86 -2.84 -4.73 -1.72
N GLU A 87 -2.41 -3.93 -2.70
CA GLU A 87 -3.26 -3.33 -3.74
C GLU A 87 -3.80 -4.39 -4.70
N LYS A 88 -2.96 -5.33 -5.15
CA LYS A 88 -3.37 -6.45 -6.01
C LYS A 88 -4.51 -7.29 -5.39
N ARG A 89 -4.54 -7.37 -4.05
CA ARG A 89 -5.51 -8.15 -3.28
C ARG A 89 -6.68 -7.32 -2.74
N ASN A 90 -6.75 -6.04 -3.09
CA ASN A 90 -7.76 -5.10 -2.58
C ASN A 90 -7.79 -4.98 -1.04
N ARG A 91 -6.63 -5.17 -0.39
CA ARG A 91 -6.45 -5.16 1.08
C ARG A 91 -5.65 -3.96 1.59
N LEU A 92 -5.55 -2.87 0.81
CA LEU A 92 -4.81 -1.66 1.19
C LEU A 92 -5.21 -1.08 2.56
N ARG A 93 -6.48 -1.20 2.95
CA ARG A 93 -6.97 -0.71 4.25
C ARG A 93 -6.26 -1.36 5.45
N LEU A 94 -5.66 -2.53 5.28
CA LEU A 94 -4.88 -3.18 6.33
C LEU A 94 -3.65 -2.34 6.72
N LEU A 95 -3.07 -1.62 5.76
CA LEU A 95 -1.88 -0.80 5.94
C LEU A 95 -2.16 0.56 6.58
N THR A 96 -3.42 0.94 6.78
CA THR A 96 -3.82 2.29 7.27
C THR A 96 -3.03 2.69 8.51
N GLN A 97 -3.08 1.87 9.56
CA GLN A 97 -2.40 2.17 10.83
C GLN A 97 -0.89 2.30 10.65
N PHE A 98 -0.28 1.43 9.86
CA PHE A 98 1.16 1.47 9.59
C PHE A 98 1.57 2.75 8.86
N LEU A 99 0.83 3.13 7.82
CA LEU A 99 1.11 4.34 7.03
C LEU A 99 0.88 5.62 7.85
N GLU A 100 -0.17 5.67 8.66
CA GLU A 100 -0.43 6.79 9.58
C GLU A 100 0.70 6.96 10.60
N HIS A 101 1.22 5.85 11.14
CA HIS A 101 2.40 5.90 12.01
C HIS A 101 3.62 6.49 11.30
N LEU A 102 3.93 6.04 10.08
CA LEU A 102 5.06 6.58 9.31
C LEU A 102 4.91 8.09 9.03
N VAL A 103 3.70 8.54 8.69
CA VAL A 103 3.42 9.97 8.48
C VAL A 103 3.55 10.76 9.78
N SER A 104 3.07 10.21 10.91
CA SER A 104 3.20 10.84 12.23
C SER A 104 4.65 10.95 12.71
N GLU A 105 5.50 10.01 12.29
CA GLU A 105 6.95 10.02 12.52
C GLU A 105 7.69 11.03 11.61
N GLY A 106 6.97 11.68 10.68
CA GLY A 106 7.52 12.69 9.78
C GLY A 106 8.12 12.14 8.50
N SER A 107 7.75 10.92 8.09
CA SER A 107 8.13 10.39 6.78
C SER A 107 7.64 11.32 5.67
N GLN A 108 8.51 11.62 4.71
CA GLN A 108 8.20 12.40 3.50
C GLN A 108 8.14 11.50 2.26
N ASP A 109 8.12 10.18 2.45
CA ASP A 109 8.14 9.22 1.36
C ASP A 109 6.85 9.31 0.53
N VAL A 110 7.02 9.61 -0.75
CA VAL A 110 5.94 9.75 -1.73
C VAL A 110 5.08 8.49 -1.79
N TYR A 111 5.68 7.30 -1.67
CA TYR A 111 4.95 6.03 -1.73
C TYR A 111 4.01 5.83 -0.54
N VAL A 112 4.46 6.23 0.66
CA VAL A 112 3.63 6.20 1.89
C VAL A 112 2.41 7.10 1.73
N HIS A 113 2.63 8.33 1.26
CA HIS A 113 1.54 9.30 1.11
C HIS A 113 0.61 8.95 -0.06
N ASN A 114 1.12 8.38 -1.15
CA ASN A 114 0.30 7.87 -2.24
C ASN A 114 -0.63 6.76 -1.77
N ALA A 115 -0.08 5.77 -1.07
CA ALA A 115 -0.85 4.65 -0.54
C ALA A 115 -1.93 5.11 0.45
N LEU A 116 -1.57 6.01 1.37
CA LEU A 116 -2.51 6.58 2.33
C LEU A 116 -3.60 7.38 1.63
N GLY A 117 -3.25 8.16 0.60
CA GLY A 117 -4.22 8.87 -0.25
C GLY A 117 -5.23 7.93 -0.90
N LYS A 118 -4.76 6.85 -1.54
CA LYS A 118 -5.64 5.82 -2.13
C LYS A 118 -6.62 5.25 -1.09
N ILE A 119 -6.13 4.92 0.12
CA ILE A 119 -6.97 4.38 1.21
C ILE A 119 -8.04 5.39 1.66
N ILE A 120 -7.67 6.67 1.81
CA ILE A 120 -8.58 7.73 2.26
C ILE A 120 -9.69 7.96 1.22
N ILE A 121 -9.34 7.96 -0.06
CA ILE A 121 -10.29 8.05 -1.18
C ILE A 121 -11.23 6.84 -1.15
N ASP A 122 -10.69 5.64 -0.96
CA ASP A 122 -11.46 4.39 -0.89
C ASP A 122 -12.42 4.33 0.30
N SER A 123 -12.04 4.96 1.40
CA SER A 123 -12.81 4.99 2.64
C SER A 123 -13.77 6.17 2.70
N ASN A 124 -13.72 7.06 1.70
CA ASN A 124 -14.46 8.32 1.64
C ASN A 124 -14.33 9.17 2.92
N ASN A 125 -13.13 9.16 3.52
CA ASN A 125 -12.87 9.81 4.80
C ASN A 125 -12.22 11.19 4.59
N ASN A 126 -13.03 12.21 4.27
CA ASN A 126 -12.56 13.58 3.99
C ASN A 126 -11.37 13.66 3.01
N PRO A 127 -11.46 13.04 1.82
CA PRO A 127 -10.35 12.98 0.87
C PRO A 127 -9.89 14.35 0.38
N GLU A 128 -10.79 15.32 0.25
CA GLU A 128 -10.43 16.70 -0.12
C GLU A 128 -9.42 17.29 0.86
N HIS A 129 -9.64 17.11 2.17
CA HIS A 129 -8.75 17.64 3.20
C HIS A 129 -7.35 17.02 3.10
N PHE A 130 -7.26 15.72 2.85
CA PHE A 130 -5.97 15.06 2.63
C PHE A 130 -5.27 15.61 1.40
N LEU A 131 -5.99 15.74 0.27
CA LEU A 131 -5.43 16.22 -0.99
C LEU A 131 -4.96 17.68 -0.92
N THR A 132 -5.59 18.52 -0.10
CA THR A 132 -5.16 19.92 0.08
C THR A 132 -4.06 20.10 1.10
N THR A 133 -4.03 19.28 2.16
CA THR A 133 -3.14 19.49 3.32
C THR A 133 -1.80 18.79 3.15
N ASN A 134 -1.76 17.68 2.42
CA ASN A 134 -0.56 16.87 2.30
C ASN A 134 0.30 17.29 1.09
N PRO A 135 1.55 17.75 1.30
CA PRO A 135 2.43 18.18 0.22
C PRO A 135 3.30 17.06 -0.37
N TYR A 136 3.26 15.84 0.15
CA TYR A 136 4.25 14.81 -0.17
C TYR A 136 3.74 13.72 -1.13
N TYR A 137 2.43 13.64 -1.39
CA TYR A 137 1.91 12.69 -2.37
C TYR A 137 2.19 13.15 -3.81
N ASP A 138 2.26 12.21 -4.75
CA ASP A 138 2.32 12.47 -6.18
C ASP A 138 0.91 12.65 -6.75
N SER A 139 0.63 13.88 -7.18
CA SER A 139 -0.63 14.28 -7.80
C SER A 139 -0.99 13.46 -9.05
N ARG A 140 -0.02 12.96 -9.81
CA ARG A 140 -0.29 12.17 -11.02
C ARG A 140 -0.81 10.78 -10.69
N VAL A 141 -0.16 10.13 -9.71
CA VAL A 141 -0.54 8.78 -9.27
C VAL A 141 -1.89 8.80 -8.57
N VAL A 142 -2.04 9.70 -7.58
CA VAL A 142 -3.30 9.82 -6.82
C VAL A 142 -4.42 10.37 -7.70
N GLY A 143 -4.15 11.36 -8.55
CA GLY A 143 -5.12 11.92 -9.49
C GLY A 143 -5.66 10.85 -10.45
N LYS A 144 -4.79 10.02 -11.04
CA LYS A 144 -5.21 8.94 -11.95
C LYS A 144 -6.04 7.88 -11.23
N TYR A 145 -5.77 7.67 -9.95
CA TYR A 145 -6.57 6.80 -9.10
C TYR A 145 -7.96 7.40 -8.83
N CYS A 146 -8.02 8.71 -8.54
CA CYS A 146 -9.26 9.46 -8.38
C CYS A 146 -10.12 9.46 -9.66
N GLU A 147 -9.54 9.54 -10.86
CA GLU A 147 -10.29 9.58 -12.13
C GLU A 147 -11.34 8.46 -12.25
N LYS A 148 -11.03 7.27 -11.73
CA LYS A 148 -11.92 6.09 -11.77
C LYS A 148 -13.00 6.11 -10.69
N ARG A 149 -12.77 6.80 -9.58
CA ARG A 149 -13.65 6.80 -8.39
C ARG A 149 -14.45 8.08 -8.25
N ASP A 150 -13.76 9.21 -8.26
CA ASP A 150 -14.34 10.54 -8.20
C ASP A 150 -13.52 11.54 -9.05
N PRO A 151 -14.04 11.90 -10.23
CA PRO A 151 -13.43 12.90 -11.11
C PRO A 151 -13.23 14.29 -10.48
N THR A 152 -14.00 14.66 -9.45
CA THR A 152 -13.85 15.95 -8.77
C THR A 152 -12.65 15.96 -7.83
N LEU A 153 -12.36 14.84 -7.15
CA LEU A 153 -11.15 14.67 -6.35
C LEU A 153 -9.89 14.64 -7.21
N ALA A 154 -9.99 14.08 -8.43
CA ALA A 154 -8.90 14.12 -9.40
C ALA A 154 -8.50 15.56 -9.74
N VAL A 155 -9.48 16.45 -9.95
CA VAL A 155 -9.23 17.88 -10.20
C VAL A 155 -8.45 18.53 -9.05
N VAL A 156 -8.82 18.24 -7.80
CA VAL A 156 -8.10 18.78 -6.61
C VAL A 156 -6.65 18.30 -6.57
N ALA A 157 -6.43 17.00 -6.80
CA ALA A 157 -5.09 16.41 -6.83
C ALA A 157 -4.22 17.02 -7.94
N TYR A 158 -4.74 17.10 -9.18
CA TYR A 158 -4.00 17.65 -10.32
C TYR A 158 -3.72 19.14 -10.20
N ARG A 159 -4.68 19.92 -9.67
CA ARG A 159 -4.50 21.35 -9.41
C ARG A 159 -3.32 21.61 -8.48
N ARG A 160 -3.20 20.82 -7.41
CA ARG A 160 -2.08 20.92 -6.46
C ARG A 160 -0.73 20.56 -7.10
N GLY A 161 -0.73 19.62 -8.04
CA GLY A 161 0.46 19.18 -8.77
C GLY A 161 0.81 20.02 -10.00
N GLN A 162 0.08 21.10 -10.30
CA GLN A 162 0.22 21.88 -11.54
C GLN A 162 0.20 20.99 -12.80
N CYS A 163 -0.61 19.93 -12.78
CA CYS A 163 -0.73 18.96 -13.86
C CYS A 163 -1.87 19.40 -14.80
N ASP A 164 -1.64 20.46 -15.56
CA ASP A 164 -2.66 21.12 -16.38
C ASP A 164 -3.17 20.23 -17.52
N ASP A 165 -2.29 19.45 -18.15
CA ASP A 165 -2.65 18.53 -19.24
C ASP A 165 -3.59 17.42 -18.77
N GLU A 166 -3.27 16.78 -17.64
CA GLU A 166 -4.11 15.75 -17.04
C GLU A 166 -5.45 16.34 -16.55
N LEU A 167 -5.43 17.54 -15.97
CA LEU A 167 -6.61 18.26 -15.52
C LEU A 167 -7.58 18.56 -16.67
N ILE A 168 -7.07 19.04 -17.80
CA ILE A 168 -7.86 19.29 -19.02
C ILE A 168 -8.43 17.97 -19.56
N ASN A 169 -7.65 16.89 -19.55
CA ASN A 169 -8.10 15.58 -20.02
C ASN A 169 -9.25 15.02 -19.18
N VAL A 170 -9.15 15.11 -17.85
CA VAL A 170 -10.20 14.62 -16.92
C VAL A 170 -11.48 15.42 -17.03
N THR A 171 -11.37 16.74 -17.13
CA THR A 171 -12.53 17.63 -17.24
C THR A 171 -13.26 17.42 -18.57
N ASN A 172 -12.52 17.30 -19.67
CA ASN A 172 -13.08 17.00 -20.99
C ASN A 172 -13.73 15.61 -21.05
N LYS A 173 -13.09 14.57 -20.49
CA LYS A 173 -13.62 13.20 -20.50
C LYS A 173 -14.90 13.02 -19.68
N ASN A 174 -15.01 13.72 -18.54
CA ASN A 174 -16.14 13.57 -17.63
C ASN A 174 -17.22 14.66 -17.79
N SER A 175 -17.15 15.46 -18.86
CA SER A 175 -18.08 16.59 -19.10
C SER A 175 -18.19 17.56 -17.92
N LEU A 176 -17.09 17.75 -17.16
CA LEU A 176 -17.03 18.63 -15.99
C LEU A 176 -16.83 20.10 -16.39
N PHE A 177 -17.52 20.55 -17.43
CA PHE A 177 -17.34 21.86 -18.06
C PHE A 177 -17.58 23.04 -17.10
N LYS A 178 -18.43 22.87 -16.07
CA LYS A 178 -18.65 23.88 -15.02
C LYS A 178 -17.44 24.09 -14.11
N LEU A 179 -16.72 23.00 -13.79
CA LEU A 179 -15.46 23.09 -13.02
C LEU A 179 -14.33 23.65 -13.90
N GLN A 180 -14.30 23.26 -15.17
CA GLN A 180 -13.34 23.78 -16.15
C GLN A 180 -13.47 25.29 -16.37
N ALA A 181 -14.70 25.80 -16.52
CA ALA A 181 -14.97 27.24 -16.64
C ALA A 181 -14.55 28.03 -15.38
N ARG A 182 -14.83 27.49 -14.19
CA ARG A 182 -14.39 28.06 -12.92
C ARG A 182 -12.88 28.02 -12.71
N LEU A 183 -12.13 27.16 -13.39
CA LEU A 183 -10.67 27.14 -13.31
C LEU A 183 -10.04 28.15 -14.28
N GLN A 184 -10.62 28.35 -15.46
CA GLN A 184 -10.14 29.34 -16.44
C GLN A 184 -10.21 30.79 -15.94
N GLU A 185 -11.18 31.14 -15.09
CA GLU A 185 -11.26 32.48 -14.46
C GLU A 185 -10.10 32.80 -13.51
N TRP A 186 -9.32 31.81 -13.07
CA TRP A 186 -8.18 32.00 -12.16
C TRP A 186 -6.82 32.02 -12.86
N PHE A 187 -6.79 31.71 -14.16
CA PHE A 187 -5.60 31.78 -15.01
C PHE A 187 -5.53 33.09 -15.84
N GLN A 188 -6.48 34.01 -15.65
CA GLN A 188 -6.40 35.41 -16.08
C GLN A 188 -5.94 36.30 -14.92
#